data_AF-A0A426YW41-F1
#
_entry.id   AF-A0A426YW41-F1
#
_cell.length_a   1.000
_cell.length_b   1.000
_cell.length_c   1.000
_cell.angle_alpha   90.00
_cell.angle_beta   90.00
_cell.angle_gamma   90.00
#
_symmetry.space_group_name_H-M   'P 1'
#
loop_
_entity.id
_entity.type
_entity.pdbx_description
1 polymer ?
#
loop_
_entity_poly.entity_id
_entity_poly.type
_entity_poly.pdbx_seq_one_letter_code
_entity_poly.pdbx_strand_id
1 'polypeptide(L)'
;MRACRETPETKDDVVVKELLSKLNRAKKREETQMLFFQFPASLPQPKQPVATTNTKDAAGKIDRASKKGCKLEELQPGFMGKLLVYKSGKVKMKLGDALFDVSPGLCGSFAQDVVAINTKDKRFCVLGEIDRRAVVTPDVDALLDSIDDLD
;
A
#
# COMPACT_ATOMS: atom_id res chain seq x y z
N MET A 1 -23.56 -22.38 -28.53
CA MET A 1 -22.40 -21.47 -28.31
C MET A 1 -22.86 -20.34 -27.40
N ARG A 2 -22.38 -20.28 -26.14
CA ARG A 2 -22.65 -19.13 -25.27
C ARG A 2 -21.67 -18.04 -25.66
N ALA A 3 -22.18 -16.92 -26.18
CA ALA A 3 -21.40 -15.71 -26.33
C ALA A 3 -20.94 -15.27 -24.94
N CYS A 4 -19.63 -15.31 -24.69
CA CYS A 4 -19.02 -14.63 -23.57
C CYS A 4 -19.38 -13.14 -23.71
N ARG A 5 -20.29 -12.65 -22.89
CA ARG A 5 -20.51 -11.22 -22.75
C ARG A 5 -19.27 -10.65 -22.08
N GLU A 6 -18.41 -10.06 -22.88
CA GLU A 6 -17.39 -9.15 -22.38
C GLU A 6 -18.12 -7.97 -21.73
N THR A 7 -17.94 -7.83 -20.42
CA THR A 7 -18.42 -6.66 -19.67
C THR A 7 -17.63 -5.44 -20.15
N PRO A 8 -18.29 -4.29 -20.41
CA PRO A 8 -17.58 -3.09 -20.82
C PRO A 8 -16.60 -2.69 -19.71
N GLU A 9 -15.31 -2.61 -20.07
CA GLU A 9 -14.25 -2.21 -19.15
C GLU A 9 -14.50 -0.79 -18.66
N THR A 10 -14.53 -0.59 -17.35
CA THR A 10 -14.67 0.75 -16.78
C THR A 10 -13.33 1.49 -16.89
N LYS A 11 -13.35 2.83 -16.91
CA LYS A 11 -12.11 3.63 -16.98
C LYS A 11 -11.13 3.27 -15.86
N ASP A 12 -11.63 2.87 -14.69
CA ASP A 12 -10.83 2.45 -13.55
C ASP A 12 -10.10 1.13 -13.83
N ASP A 13 -10.74 0.18 -14.52
CA ASP A 13 -10.13 -1.10 -14.91
C ASP A 13 -8.93 -0.89 -15.84
N VAL A 14 -9.02 0.07 -16.77
CA VAL A 14 -7.93 0.40 -17.71
C VAL A 14 -6.71 0.95 -16.97
N VAL A 15 -6.92 1.86 -16.01
CA VAL A 15 -5.81 2.50 -15.29
C VAL A 15 -5.18 1.54 -14.28
N VAL A 16 -5.96 0.65 -13.66
CA VAL A 16 -5.42 -0.42 -12.79
C VAL A 16 -4.58 -1.41 -13.59
N LYS A 17 -5.06 -1.84 -14.76
CA LYS A 17 -4.28 -2.69 -15.68
C LYS A 17 -2.98 -2.02 -16.10
N GLU A 18 -3.00 -0.70 -16.30
CA GLU A 18 -1.80 0.05 -16.63
C GLU A 18 -0.81 0.11 -15.47
N LEU A 19 -1.27 0.38 -14.24
CA LEU A 19 -0.44 0.30 -13.03
C LEU A 19 0.21 -1.09 -12.88
N LEU A 20 -0.57 -2.16 -13.10
CA LEU A 20 -0.09 -3.54 -13.05
C LEU A 20 0.92 -3.85 -14.14
N SER A 21 0.67 -3.40 -15.38
CA SER A 21 1.58 -3.61 -16.50
C SER A 21 2.94 -2.97 -16.23
N LYS A 22 2.97 -1.79 -15.60
CA LYS A 22 4.21 -1.09 -15.26
C LYS A 22 4.90 -1.65 -14.03
N LEU A 23 4.18 -2.07 -12.99
CA LEU A 23 4.77 -2.82 -11.87
C LEU A 23 5.47 -4.10 -12.36
N ASN A 24 4.82 -4.81 -13.29
CA ASN A 24 5.41 -5.98 -13.94
C ASN A 24 6.59 -5.62 -14.86
N ARG A 25 6.56 -4.44 -15.50
CA ARG A 25 7.66 -3.94 -16.35
C ARG A 25 8.87 -3.50 -15.54
N ALA A 26 8.68 -2.82 -14.40
CA ALA A 26 9.74 -2.47 -13.46
C ALA A 26 10.44 -3.72 -12.90
N LYS A 27 9.72 -4.83 -12.79
CA LYS A 27 10.33 -6.14 -12.48
C LYS A 27 11.18 -6.72 -13.63
N LYS A 28 10.97 -6.26 -14.86
CA LYS A 28 11.56 -6.82 -16.10
C LYS A 28 12.63 -5.93 -16.75
N ARG A 29 12.56 -4.61 -16.59
CA ARG A 29 13.57 -3.64 -17.01
C ARG A 29 14.26 -3.08 -15.77
N GLU A 30 15.57 -2.89 -15.84
CA GLU A 30 16.36 -2.13 -14.85
C GLU A 30 16.12 -0.61 -14.95
N GLU A 31 14.91 -0.17 -15.31
CA GLU A 31 14.57 1.25 -15.38
C GLU A 31 13.97 1.69 -14.04
N THR A 32 14.54 2.72 -13.43
CA THR A 32 14.01 3.35 -12.22
C THR A 32 12.70 4.05 -12.55
N GLN A 33 11.58 3.52 -12.05
CA GLN A 33 10.27 4.14 -12.15
C GLN A 33 9.85 4.69 -10.78
N MET A 34 9.44 5.96 -10.71
CA MET A 34 8.91 6.55 -9.48
C MET A 34 7.38 6.43 -9.44
N LEU A 35 6.88 5.87 -8.34
CA LEU A 35 5.46 5.73 -8.05
C LEU A 35 5.12 6.56 -6.81
N PHE A 36 4.06 7.36 -6.91
CA PHE A 36 3.57 8.12 -5.77
C PHE A 36 2.41 7.39 -5.09
N PHE A 37 2.59 6.99 -3.83
CA PHE A 37 1.55 6.36 -3.02
C PHE A 37 0.98 7.36 -2.00
N GLN A 38 -0.33 7.58 -2.05
CA GLN A 38 -1.05 8.28 -1.01
C GLN A 38 -1.61 7.26 -0.01
N PHE A 39 -1.09 7.30 1.22
CA PHE A 39 -1.55 6.45 2.31
C PHE A 39 -2.63 7.15 3.16
N PRO A 40 -3.43 6.38 3.92
CA PRO A 40 -4.23 6.93 5.01
C PRO A 40 -3.34 7.64 6.03
N ALA A 41 -3.87 8.68 6.69
CA ALA A 41 -3.12 9.47 7.67
C ALA A 41 -2.64 8.64 8.88
N SER A 42 -3.32 7.52 9.16
CA SER A 42 -3.02 6.61 10.24
C SER A 42 -2.95 5.19 9.69
N LEU A 43 -1.82 4.54 9.91
CA LEU A 43 -1.53 3.17 9.51
C LEU A 43 -1.59 2.24 10.74
N PRO A 44 -1.92 0.96 10.54
CA PRO A 44 -1.84 -0.04 11.59
C PRO A 44 -0.40 -0.18 12.08
N GLN A 45 -0.21 -0.24 13.40
CA GLN A 45 1.11 -0.48 13.97
C GLN A 45 1.58 -1.90 13.62
N PRO A 46 2.80 -2.08 13.09
CA PRO A 46 3.39 -3.39 12.95
C PRO A 46 3.49 -4.04 14.34
N LYS A 47 2.95 -5.25 14.50
CA LYS A 47 3.21 -6.06 15.70
C LYS A 47 4.72 -6.33 15.75
N GLN A 48 5.41 -5.80 16.74
CA GLN A 48 6.82 -6.14 16.96
C GLN A 48 6.93 -7.67 17.10
N PRO A 49 7.93 -8.31 16.48
CA PRO A 49 8.23 -9.70 16.77
C PRO A 49 8.62 -9.76 18.25
N VAL A 50 7.80 -10.42 19.06
CA VAL A 50 8.10 -10.67 20.46
C VAL A 50 9.33 -11.58 20.47
N ALA A 51 10.48 -11.05 20.89
CA ALA A 51 11.60 -11.89 21.28
C ALA A 51 11.15 -12.68 22.51
N THR A 52 11.07 -14.00 22.38
CA THR A 52 10.69 -14.92 23.45
C THR A 52 11.78 -14.92 24.52
N THR A 53 11.77 -13.96 25.45
CA THR A 53 12.40 -14.16 26.75
C THR A 53 11.40 -14.93 27.62
N ASN A 54 11.68 -16.22 27.77
CA ASN A 54 10.96 -17.11 28.68
C ASN A 54 11.08 -16.60 30.12
N THR A 55 10.10 -15.84 30.59
CA THR A 55 9.81 -15.70 32.01
C THR A 55 8.35 -16.01 32.21
N LYS A 56 8.12 -17.20 32.78
CA LYS A 56 6.83 -17.62 33.33
C LYS A 56 6.49 -16.66 34.47
N ASP A 57 5.30 -16.06 34.41
CA ASP A 57 4.35 -15.85 35.51
C ASP A 57 3.47 -14.62 35.27
N ALA A 58 2.25 -14.70 35.81
CA ALA A 58 1.17 -13.71 35.85
C ALA A 58 0.19 -13.67 34.64
N ALA A 59 -0.84 -14.49 34.81
CA ALA A 59 -2.23 -14.29 34.42
C ALA A 59 -2.64 -12.87 33.97
N GLY A 60 -3.41 -12.83 32.88
CA GLY A 60 -4.51 -11.89 32.73
C GLY A 60 -4.14 -10.44 32.43
N LYS A 61 -3.49 -10.20 31.30
CA LYS A 61 -3.65 -8.93 30.57
C LYS A 61 -3.89 -9.23 29.11
N ILE A 62 -5.17 -9.17 28.72
CA ILE A 62 -5.53 -8.79 27.35
C ILE A 62 -5.04 -7.35 27.24
N ASP A 63 -3.75 -7.19 26.92
CA ASP A 63 -3.21 -5.88 26.60
C ASP A 63 -3.98 -5.42 25.36
N ARG A 64 -4.82 -4.41 25.58
CA ARG A 64 -5.44 -3.58 24.54
C ARG A 64 -4.34 -2.83 23.80
N ALA A 65 -3.47 -3.58 23.12
CA ALA A 65 -2.30 -3.12 22.44
C ALA A 65 -2.73 -2.12 21.36
N SER A 66 -2.58 -0.85 21.75
CA SER A 66 -2.55 0.35 20.93
C SER A 66 -3.81 0.66 20.10
N LYS A 67 -4.75 1.39 20.72
CA LYS A 67 -5.87 2.08 20.03
C LYS A 67 -5.41 3.23 19.12
N LYS A 68 -4.11 3.40 18.87
CA LYS A 68 -3.58 4.53 18.11
C LYS A 68 -2.74 3.98 16.95
N GLY A 69 -3.19 4.22 15.72
CA GLY A 69 -2.37 3.95 14.55
C GLY A 69 -1.14 4.87 14.51
N CYS A 70 -0.22 4.58 13.60
CA CYS A 70 1.03 5.30 13.42
C CYS A 70 1.09 6.02 12.08
N LYS A 71 1.94 7.04 12.00
CA LYS A 71 2.26 7.67 10.71
C LYS A 71 3.31 6.87 9.94
N LEU A 72 3.43 7.12 8.64
CA LEU A 72 4.46 6.49 7.80
C LEU A 72 5.89 6.75 8.31
N GLU A 73 6.14 7.96 8.83
CA GLU A 73 7.44 8.38 9.38
C GLU A 73 7.84 7.68 10.69
N GLU A 74 6.87 7.08 11.39
CA GLU A 74 7.08 6.36 12.65
C GLU A 74 7.38 4.87 12.43
N LEU A 75 7.23 4.38 11.20
CA LEU A 75 7.50 3.00 10.85
C LEU A 75 9.01 2.72 10.78
N GLN A 76 9.40 1.54 11.25
CA GLN A 76 10.78 1.08 11.13
C GLN A 76 11.13 0.86 9.64
N PRO A 77 12.35 1.21 9.21
CA PRO A 77 12.78 0.96 7.85
C PRO A 77 12.79 -0.55 7.57
N GLY A 78 12.46 -0.91 6.32
CA GLY A 78 12.49 -2.28 5.85
C GLY A 78 11.15 -2.77 5.34
N PHE A 79 10.86 -4.05 5.55
CA PHE A 79 9.67 -4.69 5.04
C PHE A 79 8.41 -4.17 5.74
N MET A 80 7.61 -3.41 5.01
CA MET A 80 6.35 -2.85 5.50
C MET A 80 5.18 -3.81 5.25
N GLY A 81 5.08 -4.41 4.07
CA GLY A 81 3.94 -5.25 3.73
C GLY A 81 4.01 -5.83 2.32
N LYS A 82 2.88 -6.36 1.85
CA LYS A 82 2.75 -6.97 0.53
C LYS A 82 1.78 -6.18 -0.33
N LEU A 83 2.11 -6.03 -1.60
CA LEU A 83 1.17 -5.62 -2.65
C LEU A 83 0.66 -6.88 -3.35
N LEU A 84 -0.64 -7.09 -3.35
CA LEU A 84 -1.34 -8.27 -3.86
C LEU A 84 -2.05 -7.91 -5.17
N VAL A 85 -1.76 -8.66 -6.22
CA VAL A 85 -2.40 -8.54 -7.53
C VAL A 85 -3.28 -9.77 -7.76
N TYR A 86 -4.58 -9.57 -7.83
CA TYR A 86 -5.54 -10.65 -8.05
C TYR A 86 -5.69 -10.96 -9.54
N LYS A 87 -6.14 -12.19 -9.86
CA LYS A 87 -6.41 -12.60 -11.26
C LYS A 87 -7.43 -11.70 -11.96
N SER A 88 -8.33 -11.07 -11.20
CA SER A 88 -9.31 -10.10 -11.70
C SER A 88 -8.69 -8.74 -12.07
N GLY A 89 -7.42 -8.51 -11.75
CA GLY A 89 -6.78 -7.20 -11.87
C GLY A 89 -6.96 -6.31 -10.63
N LYS A 90 -7.80 -6.69 -9.65
CA LYS A 90 -7.88 -5.94 -8.38
C LYS A 90 -6.51 -5.94 -7.69
N VAL A 91 -6.15 -4.80 -7.11
CA VAL A 91 -4.90 -4.63 -6.36
C VAL A 91 -5.23 -4.29 -4.92
N LYS A 92 -4.64 -5.03 -3.99
CA LYS A 92 -4.76 -4.76 -2.55
C LYS A 92 -3.38 -4.67 -1.92
N MET A 93 -3.27 -3.98 -0.81
CA MET A 93 -2.05 -3.95 -0.01
C MET A 93 -2.34 -4.52 1.37
N LYS A 94 -1.49 -5.44 1.83
CA LYS A 94 -1.56 -6.02 3.17
C LYS A 94 -0.41 -5.47 4.02
N LEU A 95 -0.76 -4.77 5.08
CA LEU A 95 0.17 -4.19 6.05
C LEU A 95 -0.10 -4.82 7.43
N GLY A 96 0.76 -5.74 7.85
CA GLY A 96 0.45 -6.62 8.99
C GLY A 96 -0.81 -7.44 8.72
N ASP A 97 -1.80 -7.29 9.60
CA ASP A 97 -3.09 -7.97 9.49
C ASP A 97 -4.14 -7.15 8.73
N ALA A 98 -3.91 -5.85 8.51
CA ALA A 98 -4.85 -4.97 7.84
C ALA A 98 -4.75 -5.06 6.32
N LEU A 99 -5.90 -4.99 5.66
CA LEU A 99 -6.04 -5.01 4.21
C LEU A 99 -6.50 -3.63 3.71
N PHE A 100 -5.95 -3.22 2.57
CA PHE A 100 -6.23 -1.95 1.93
C PHE A 100 -6.53 -2.18 0.45
N ASP A 101 -7.50 -1.44 -0.09
CA ASP A 101 -7.67 -1.32 -1.52
C ASP A 101 -6.63 -0.34 -2.09
N VAL A 102 -6.10 -0.68 -3.26
CA VAL A 102 -5.18 0.18 -4.00
C VAL A 102 -5.82 0.55 -5.32
N SER A 103 -6.20 1.81 -5.44
CA SER A 103 -6.81 2.36 -6.65
C SER A 103 -5.85 3.34 -7.33
N PRO A 104 -6.02 3.58 -8.64
CA PRO A 104 -5.26 4.60 -9.32
C PRO A 104 -5.59 5.99 -8.80
N GLY A 105 -4.55 6.79 -8.56
CA GLY A 105 -4.73 8.21 -8.27
C GLY A 105 -4.94 9.01 -9.55
N LEU A 106 -5.37 10.27 -9.38
CA LEU A 106 -5.49 11.21 -10.49
C LEU A 106 -4.13 11.37 -11.19
N CYS A 107 -4.10 11.04 -12.48
CA CYS A 107 -2.93 11.27 -13.31
C CYS A 107 -2.81 12.77 -13.58
N GLY A 108 -1.65 13.37 -13.29
CA GLY A 108 -1.39 14.75 -13.64
C GLY A 108 -1.43 14.92 -15.16
N SER A 109 -1.97 16.04 -15.64
CA SER A 109 -1.89 16.44 -17.06
C SER A 109 -0.54 17.08 -17.41
N PHE A 110 0.45 16.99 -16.51
CA PHE A 110 1.73 17.68 -16.57
C PHE A 110 2.83 16.78 -16.00
N ALA A 111 4.06 16.98 -16.49
CA ALA A 111 5.26 16.29 -15.99
C ALA A 111 5.54 16.70 -14.54
N GLN A 112 5.89 15.74 -13.70
CA GLN A 112 6.12 15.93 -12.26
C GLN A 112 7.39 15.22 -11.85
N ASP A 113 8.40 15.94 -11.35
CA ASP A 113 9.66 15.33 -10.93
C ASP A 113 9.79 15.24 -9.41
N VAL A 114 10.36 14.14 -8.92
CA VAL A 114 10.80 14.00 -7.53
C VAL A 114 12.21 14.57 -7.42
N VAL A 115 12.41 15.50 -6.48
CA VAL A 115 13.70 16.18 -6.27
C VAL A 115 14.13 16.02 -4.82
N ALA A 116 15.36 15.55 -4.60
CA ALA A 116 16.00 15.58 -3.30
C ALA A 116 16.69 16.95 -3.10
N ILE A 117 16.41 17.62 -1.98
CA ILE A 117 16.98 18.93 -1.65
C ILE A 117 17.75 18.83 -0.34
N ASN A 118 19.05 19.12 -0.38
CA ASN A 118 19.88 19.31 0.81
C ASN A 118 20.11 20.80 1.03
N THR A 119 19.43 21.34 2.03
CA THR A 119 19.46 22.77 2.36
C THR A 119 20.78 23.21 3.00
N LYS A 120 21.48 22.31 3.69
CA LYS A 120 22.78 22.60 4.35
C LYS A 120 23.87 22.84 3.32
N ASP A 121 23.99 21.95 2.34
CA ASP A 121 25.00 22.03 1.28
C ASP A 121 24.54 22.87 0.09
N LYS A 122 23.29 23.36 0.10
CA LYS A 122 22.63 24.08 -1.01
C LYS A 122 22.69 23.29 -2.33
N ARG A 123 22.47 21.98 -2.25
CA ARG A 123 22.46 21.08 -3.41
C ARG A 123 21.08 20.47 -3.61
N PHE A 124 20.74 20.18 -4.86
CA PHE A 124 19.55 19.41 -5.19
C PHE A 124 19.88 18.38 -6.27
N CYS A 125 19.07 17.33 -6.37
CA CYS A 125 19.20 16.29 -7.38
C CYS A 125 17.81 15.83 -7.82
N VAL A 126 17.58 15.75 -9.13
CA VAL A 126 16.35 15.17 -9.69
C VAL A 126 16.47 13.65 -9.61
N LEU A 127 15.55 13.01 -8.88
CA LEU A 127 15.51 11.56 -8.69
C LEU A 127 14.78 10.86 -9.83
N GLY A 128 13.83 11.54 -10.48
CA GLY A 128 13.08 11.04 -11.63
C GLY A 128 11.64 11.55 -11.70
N GLU A 129 11.00 11.31 -12.83
CA GLU A 129 9.60 11.68 -13.08
C GLU A 129 8.62 10.74 -12.35
N ILE A 130 7.58 11.31 -11.75
CA ILE A 130 6.44 10.61 -11.17
C ILE A 130 5.57 10.10 -12.30
N ASP A 131 5.68 8.81 -12.57
CA ASP A 131 4.98 8.14 -13.66
C ASP A 131 3.48 7.99 -13.39
N ARG A 132 3.14 7.63 -12.15
CA ARG A 132 1.78 7.26 -11.74
C ARG A 132 1.56 7.51 -10.25
N ARG A 133 0.28 7.66 -9.89
CA ARG A 133 -0.18 7.81 -8.51
C ARG A 133 -1.06 6.62 -8.14
N ALA A 134 -0.98 6.20 -6.90
CA ALA A 134 -1.86 5.19 -6.29
C ALA A 134 -2.43 5.75 -5.00
N VAL A 135 -3.72 5.53 -4.76
CA VAL A 135 -4.41 5.87 -3.52
C VAL A 135 -4.68 4.59 -2.76
N VAL A 136 -4.22 4.54 -1.53
CA VAL A 136 -4.43 3.43 -0.61
C VAL A 136 -5.56 3.80 0.33
N THR A 137 -6.63 3.02 0.34
CA THR A 137 -7.79 3.20 1.22
C THR A 137 -8.03 1.95 2.06
N PRO A 138 -8.47 2.06 3.33
CA PRO A 138 -8.84 0.89 4.12
C PRO A 138 -9.90 0.07 3.39
N ASP A 139 -9.76 -1.25 3.41
CA ASP A 139 -10.75 -2.18 2.86
C ASP A 139 -11.93 -2.27 3.84
N VAL A 140 -13.01 -1.55 3.54
CA VAL A 140 -14.18 -1.45 4.44
C VAL A 140 -14.90 -2.79 4.56
N ASP A 141 -15.01 -3.54 3.47
CA ASP A 141 -15.67 -4.84 3.46
C ASP A 141 -14.94 -5.80 4.42
N ALA A 142 -13.62 -5.91 4.28
CA ALA A 142 -12.82 -6.76 5.17
C ALA A 142 -12.84 -6.29 6.64
N LEU A 143 -12.98 -4.99 6.89
CA LEU A 143 -13.12 -4.47 8.25
C LEU A 143 -14.46 -4.85 8.87
N LEU A 144 -15.54 -4.83 8.10
CA LEU A 144 -16.88 -5.20 8.58
C LEU A 144 -17.01 -6.71 8.79
N ASP A 145 -16.50 -7.53 7.87
CA ASP A 145 -16.50 -8.99 8.01
C ASP A 145 -15.84 -9.43 9.32
N SER A 146 -14.76 -8.75 9.73
CA SER A 146 -14.04 -9.08 10.96
C SER A 146 -14.81 -8.79 12.25
N ILE A 147 -15.89 -8.01 12.18
CA ILE A 147 -16.76 -7.69 13.32
C ILE A 147 -17.83 -8.76 13.47
N ASP A 148 -18.35 -9.28 12.35
CA ASP A 148 -19.40 -10.30 12.35
C ASP A 148 -18.89 -11.65 12.90
N ASP A 149 -17.58 -11.93 12.79
CA ASP A 149 -16.94 -13.12 13.37
C ASP A 149 -16.75 -13.08 14.91
N LEU A 150 -17.15 -11.98 15.59
CA LEU A 150 -17.04 -11.85 17.05
C LEU A 150 -18.31 -12.25 17.84
N ASP A 151 -19.39 -12.63 17.16
CA ASP A 151 -20.63 -13.17 17.76
C ASP A 151 -20.65 -14.71 17.77
#